data_AF-A0A8J6P7I1-F1
#
_entry.id   AF-A0A8J6P7I1-F1
#
_cell.length_a   1.000
_cell.length_b   1.000
_cell.length_c   1.000
_cell.angle_alpha   90.00
_cell.angle_beta   90.00
_cell.angle_gamma   90.00
#
_symmetry.space_group_name_H-M   'P 1'
#
loop_
_entity.id
_entity.type
_entity.pdbx_description
1 polymer ?
#
loop_
_entity_poly.entity_id
_entity_poly.type
_entity_poly.pdbx_seq_one_letter_code
_entity_poly.pdbx_strand_id
1 'polypeptide(L)' 'MAKRRLKLSTPLEVRRALSKVANMVLNNELDPRAANTIILACNAVLSAIRTDEQERRLCELEKMIEEKY' A
#
# COMPACT_ATOMS: atom_id res chain seq x y z
N MET A 1 -4.89 25.11 -10.22
CA MET A 1 -4.80 24.39 -8.92
C MET A 1 -3.92 23.16 -9.08
N ALA A 2 -2.99 22.90 -8.15
CA ALA A 2 -2.14 21.72 -8.22
C ALA A 2 -2.97 20.45 -7.96
N LYS A 3 -2.89 19.45 -8.84
CA LYS A 3 -3.56 18.16 -8.63
C LYS A 3 -2.93 17.45 -7.44
N ARG A 4 -3.68 17.24 -6.36
CA ARG A 4 -3.24 16.41 -5.23
C ARG A 4 -3.12 14.96 -5.70
N ARG A 5 -1.94 14.36 -5.52
CA ARG A 5 -1.67 12.95 -5.80
C ARG A 5 -1.64 12.18 -4.47
N LEU A 6 -2.21 10.97 -4.46
CA LEU A 6 -2.03 10.06 -3.33
C LEU A 6 -0.61 9.48 -3.40
N LYS A 7 0.14 9.57 -2.30
CA LYS A 7 1.37 8.80 -2.14
C LYS A 7 1.01 7.44 -1.56
N LEU A 8 1.54 6.38 -2.15
CA LEU A 8 1.26 4.98 -1.77
C LEU A 8 2.55 4.18 -1.63
N SER A 9 3.70 4.83 -1.39
CA SER A 9 5.01 4.17 -1.44
C SER A 9 5.34 3.35 -0.18
N THR A 10 4.61 3.57 0.91
CA THR A 10 4.80 2.85 2.18
C THR A 10 3.47 2.42 2.77
N PRO A 11 3.44 1.40 3.64
CA PRO A 11 2.21 0.99 4.32
C PRO A 11 1.57 2.12 5.13
N LEU A 12 2.38 3.03 5.70
CA LEU A 12 1.89 4.19 6.44
C LEU A 12 1.17 5.19 5.52
N GLU A 13 1.73 5.45 4.34
CA GLU A 13 1.10 6.34 3.36
C GLU A 13 -0.19 5.74 2.81
N VAL A 14 -0.23 4.43 2.55
CA VAL A 14 -1.46 3.73 2.15
C VAL A 14 -2.54 3.84 3.23
N ARG A 15 -2.19 3.63 4.51
CA ARG A 15 -3.14 3.82 5.63
C ARG A 15 -3.70 5.24 5.66
N ARG A 16 -2.85 6.25 5.52
CA ARG A 16 -3.28 7.66 5.47
C ARG A 16 -4.21 7.94 4.29
N ALA A 17 -3.93 7.36 3.12
CA ALA A 17 -4.79 7.47 1.94
C ALA A 17 -6.17 6.84 2.18
N LEU A 18 -6.21 5.63 2.76
CA LEU A 18 -7.46 4.95 3.11
C LEU A 18 -8.29 5.73 4.13
N SER A 19 -7.68 6.27 5.18
CA SER A 19 -8.39 7.12 6.16
C SER A 19 -9.00 8.36 5.49
N LYS A 20 -8.27 8.99 4.56
CA LYS A 20 -8.78 10.13 3.81
C LYS A 20 -9.97 9.74 2.91
N VAL A 21 -9.86 8.62 2.18
CA VAL A 21 -10.95 8.10 1.34
C VAL A 21 -12.19 7.82 2.18
N ALA A 22 -12.03 7.17 3.34
CA ALA A 22 -13.14 6.90 4.26
C ALA A 22 -13.84 8.18 4.71
N ASN A 23 -13.08 9.20 5.11
CA ASN A 23 -13.64 10.50 5.50
C ASN A 23 -14.36 11.19 4.35
N MET A 24 -13.81 11.14 3.13
CA MET A 24 -14.46 11.73 1.95
C MET A 24 -15.78 11.02 1.61
N VAL A 25 -15.86 9.70 1.79
CA VAL A 25 -17.13 8.96 1.62
C VAL A 25 -18.13 9.35 2.70
N LEU A 26 -17.72 9.39 3.98
CA LEU A 26 -18.59 9.79 5.09
C LEU A 26 -19.16 11.21 4.93
N ASN A 27 -18.39 12.12 4.35
CA ASN A 27 -18.80 13.50 4.09
C ASN A 27 -19.53 13.68 2.74
N ASN A 28 -19.82 12.61 2.00
CA ASN A 28 -20.41 12.63 0.66
C ASN A 28 -19.58 13.42 -0.39
N GLU A 29 -18.28 13.55 -0.17
CA GLU A 29 -17.33 14.21 -1.07
C GLU A 29 -16.76 13.26 -2.14
N LEU A 30 -17.00 11.96 -1.98
CA LEU A 30 -16.51 10.92 -2.89
C LEU A 30 -17.55 9.84 -3.10
N ASP A 31 -17.84 9.55 -4.38
CA ASP A 31 -18.72 8.46 -4.75
C ASP A 31 -18.20 7.10 -4.23
N PRO A 32 -19.06 6.25 -3.64
CA PRO A 32 -18.65 4.96 -3.10
C PRO A 32 -17.97 4.03 -4.12
N ARG A 33 -18.31 4.07 -5.41
CA ARG A 33 -17.66 3.24 -6.44
C ARG A 33 -16.24 3.72 -6.72
N ALA A 34 -16.06 5.04 -6.78
CA ALA A 34 -14.73 5.64 -6.89
C ALA A 34 -13.87 5.29 -5.65
N ALA A 35 -14.45 5.36 -4.45
CA ALA A 35 -13.77 4.97 -3.22
C ALA A 35 -13.33 3.50 -3.22
N ASN A 36 -14.22 2.58 -3.62
CA ASN A 36 -13.90 1.16 -3.74
C ASN A 36 -12.76 0.89 -4.72
N THR A 37 -12.72 1.62 -5.85
CA THR A 37 -11.61 1.52 -6.82
C THR A 37 -10.29 1.93 -6.18
N ILE A 38 -10.27 3.00 -5.38
CA ILE A 38 -9.07 3.45 -4.67
C ILE A 38 -8.65 2.44 -3.60
N ILE A 39 -9.61 1.88 -2.85
CA ILE A 39 -9.35 0.86 -1.83
C ILE A 39 -8.70 -0.38 -2.47
N LEU A 40 -9.21 -0.83 -3.62
CA LEU A 40 -8.64 -1.96 -4.35
C LEU A 40 -7.19 -1.68 -4.78
N ALA A 41 -6.91 -0.48 -5.31
CA ALA A 41 -5.56 -0.08 -5.67
C ALA A 41 -4.63 -0.05 -4.45
N CYS A 42 -5.09 0.49 -3.32
CA CYS A 42 -4.35 0.47 -2.06
C CYS A 42 -4.02 -0.95 -1.58
N ASN A 43 -4.98 -1.88 -1.70
CA ASN A 43 -4.77 -3.28 -1.33
C ASN A 43 -3.72 -3.95 -2.23
N ALA A 44 -3.78 -3.73 -3.54
CA ALA A 44 -2.78 -4.24 -4.48
C ALA A 44 -1.37 -3.72 -4.15
N VAL A 45 -1.25 -2.44 -3.81
CA VAL A 45 0.03 -1.84 -3.40
C VAL A 45 0.55 -2.45 -2.09
N LEU A 46 -0.30 -2.65 -1.09
CA LEU A 46 0.11 -3.32 0.17
C LEU A 46 0.57 -4.75 -0.07
N SER A 47 -0.09 -5.48 -0.96
CA SER A 47 0.33 -6.82 -1.36
C SER A 47 1.72 -6.80 -2.00
N ALA A 48 1.96 -5.88 -2.95
CA ALA A 48 3.28 -5.73 -3.58
C ALA A 48 4.37 -5.41 -2.56
N ILE A 49 4.16 -4.41 -1.68
CA ILE A 49 5.12 -4.05 -0.62
C ILE A 49 5.45 -5.27 0.26
N ARG A 50 4.43 -6.03 0.64
CA ARG A 50 4.62 -7.23 1.47
C ARG A 50 5.42 -8.30 0.74
N THR A 51 5.14 -8.54 -0.54
CA THR A 51 5.89 -9.50 -1.36
C THR A 51 7.36 -9.09 -1.45
N ASP A 52 7.65 -7.82 -1.73
CA ASP A 52 9.03 -7.31 -1.80
C ASP A 52 9.78 -7.48 -0.48
N GLU A 53 9.13 -7.19 0.66
CA GLU A 53 9.72 -7.40 1.99
C GLU A 53 9.99 -8.88 2.29
N GLN A 54 9.09 -9.77 1.87
CA GLN A 54 9.26 -11.22 2.04
C GLN A 54 10.39 -11.75 1.18
N GLU A 55 10.50 -11.31 -0.08
CA GLU A 55 11.56 -11.71 -1.00
C GLU A 55 12.93 -11.28 -0.49
N ARG A 56 13.06 -10.05 0.04
CA ARG A 56 14.31 -9.61 0.68
C ARG A 56 14.74 -10.50 1.85
N ARG A 57 13.79 -10.82 2.74
CA ARG A 57 14.07 -11.71 3.89
C ARG A 57 14.45 -13.11 3.43
N LEU A 58 13.84 -13.63 2.36
CA LEU A 58 14.22 -14.91 1.78
C LEU A 58 15.66 -14.87 1.27
N CYS A 59 16.04 -13.86 0.49
CA CYS A 59 17.42 -13.72 0.00
C CYS A 59 18.43 -13.57 1.15
N GLU A 60 18.09 -12.87 2.23
CA GLU A 60 18.95 -12.79 3.42
C GLU A 60 19.12 -14.16 4.10
N LEU A 61 18.03 -14.92 4.24
CA LEU A 61 18.06 -16.26 4.81
C LEU A 61 18.85 -17.25 3.94
N GLU A 62 18.71 -17.19 2.62
CA GLU A 62 19.46 -18.00 1.66
C GLU A 62 20.97 -17.76 1.80
N LYS A 63 21.41 -16.50 1.87
CA LYS A 63 22.81 -16.15 2.11
C LYS A 63 23.34 -16.68 3.44
N MET A 64 22.56 -16.56 4.51
CA MET A 64 22.96 -17.09 5.82
C MET A 64 23.11 -18.61 5.84
N ILE A 65 22.37 -19.33 4.98
CA ILE A 65 22.52 -20.77 4.80
C ILE A 65 23.79 -21.07 3.99
N GLU A 66 24.01 -20.36 2.88
CA GLU A 66 25.22 -20.52 2.05
C GLU A 66 26.51 -20.21 2.83
N GLU A 67 26.51 -19.25 3.75
CA GLU A 67 27.69 -18.94 4.58
C GLU A 67 27.98 -20.01 5.64
N LYS A 68 27.02 -20.88 5.97
CA LYS A 68 27.15 -21.91 7.01
C LYS A 68 27.58 -23.27 6.49
N TYR A 69 27.54 -23.51 5.19
CA TYR A 69 27.84 -24.79 4.54
C TYR A 69 28.89 -24.62 3.45
#